data_AF-A0A503HMT7-F1
#
_entry.id   AF-A0A503HMT7-F1
#
_cell.length_a   1.000
_cell.length_b   1.000
_cell.length_c   1.000
_cell.angle_alpha   90.00
_cell.angle_beta   90.00
_cell.angle_gamma   90.00
#
_symmetry.space_group_name_H-M   'P 1'
#
loop_
_entity.id
_entity.type
_entity.pdbx_description
1 polymer ?
#
loop_
_entity_poly.entity_id
_entity_poly.type
_entity_poly.pdbx_seq_one_letter_code
_entity_poly.pdbx_strand_id
1 'polypeptide(L)' 'MNWPNRGDIAGIFIIAALLGSIFYVWVFHPGLSQKPNYGFGPEWECLPMQKGDPICFKRPATKTESQISN' A
#
# COMPACT_ATOMS: atom_id res chain seq x y z
N MET A 1 33.95 3.44 -25.06
CA MET A 1 33.16 3.35 -23.82
C MET A 1 32.78 4.77 -23.44
N ASN A 2 31.49 5.09 -23.40
CA ASN A 2 31.03 6.42 -23.01
C ASN A 2 31.02 6.46 -21.48
N TRP A 3 31.91 7.25 -20.89
CA TRP A 3 32.04 7.33 -19.44
C TRP A 3 30.97 8.27 -18.90
N PRO A 4 30.22 7.86 -17.85
CA PRO A 4 29.15 8.68 -17.32
C PRO A 4 29.73 10.01 -16.84
N ASN A 5 29.13 11.11 -17.31
CA ASN A 5 29.54 12.43 -16.89
C ASN A 5 29.14 12.63 -15.42
N ARG A 6 29.72 13.64 -14.75
CA ARG A 6 29.40 13.94 -13.34
C ARG A 6 27.90 14.13 -13.09
N GLY A 7 27.18 14.65 -14.09
CA GLY A 7 25.72 14.77 -14.07
C GLY A 7 24.99 13.42 -14.08
N ASP A 8 25.45 12.46 -14.88
CA ASP A 8 24.87 11.11 -14.95
C ASP A 8 25.06 10.38 -13.61
N ILE A 9 26.25 10.52 -13.02
CA ILE A 9 26.56 9.94 -11.70
C ILE A 9 25.63 10.52 -10.62
N ALA A 10 25.45 11.84 -10.59
CA ALA A 10 24.53 12.48 -9.65
C ALA A 10 23.08 12.01 -9.85
N GLY A 11 22.63 11.88 -11.11
CA GLY A 11 21.31 11.35 -11.44
C GLY A 11 21.10 9.92 -10.94
N ILE A 12 22.09 9.04 -11.12
CA ILE A 12 22.06 7.66 -10.62
C ILE A 12 21.90 7.64 -9.10
N PHE A 13 22.66 8.45 -8.36
CA PHE A 13 22.54 8.52 -6.89
C PHE A 13 21.16 9.00 -6.45
N ILE A 14 20.58 10.00 -7.13
CA ILE A 14 19.24 10.50 -6.82
C ILE A 14 18.19 9.40 -7.04
N ILE A 15 18.23 8.71 -8.18
CA ILE A 15 17.29 7.62 -8.48
C ILE A 15 17.45 6.48 -7.47
N ALA A 16 18.69 6.09 -7.17
CA ALA A 16 18.96 5.05 -6.18
C ALA A 16 18.42 5.42 -4.79
N ALA A 17 18.60 6.68 -4.37
CA ALA A 17 18.06 7.18 -3.11
C ALA A 17 16.52 7.17 -3.09
N LEU A 18 15.87 7.60 -4.19
CA LEU A 18 14.41 7.57 -4.31
C LEU A 18 13.87 6.13 -4.21
N LEU A 19 14.43 5.21 -4.99
CA LEU A 19 14.00 3.80 -4.96
C LEU A 19 14.25 3.15 -3.59
N GLY A 20 15.40 3.43 -2.98
CA GLY A 20 15.72 2.97 -1.64
C GLY A 20 14.73 3.49 -0.60
N SER A 21 14.34 4.76 -0.69
CA SER A 21 13.36 5.36 0.22
C SER A 21 11.96 4.75 0.09
N ILE A 22 11.50 4.49 -1.15
CA ILE A 22 10.21 3.85 -1.42
C ILE A 22 10.21 2.42 -0.87
N PHE A 23 11.29 1.66 -1.14
CA PHE A 23 11.42 0.30 -0.63
C PHE A 23 11.44 0.27 0.90
N TYR A 24 12.17 1.19 1.53
CA TYR A 24 12.21 1.34 2.97
C TYR A 24 10.81 1.61 3.55
N VAL A 25 10.06 2.56 2.99
CA VAL A 25 8.68 2.84 3.44
C VAL A 25 7.81 1.60 3.29
N TRP A 26 7.92 0.88 2.18
CA TRP A 26 7.09 -0.30 1.92
C TRP A 26 7.35 -1.46 2.88
N VAL A 27 8.61 -1.70 3.24
CA VAL A 27 9.01 -2.77 4.18
C VAL A 27 8.68 -2.40 5.62
N PHE A 28 8.99 -1.17 6.03
CA PHE A 28 8.87 -0.77 7.44
C PHE A 28 7.51 -0.20 7.81
N HIS A 29 6.69 0.19 6.84
CA HIS A 29 5.36 0.75 7.08
C HIS A 29 4.24 0.02 6.33
N PRO A 30 4.07 -1.32 6.51
CA PRO A 30 2.97 -2.06 5.90
C PRO A 30 1.59 -1.54 6.36
N GLY A 31 1.55 -0.85 7.51
CA GLY A 31 0.38 -0.22 8.09
C GLY A 31 -0.16 1.01 7.34
N LEU A 32 0.61 1.65 6.43
CA LEU A 32 0.05 2.72 5.60
C LEU A 32 -1.03 2.22 4.63
N SER A 33 -1.04 0.92 4.35
CA SER A 33 -2.08 0.27 3.54
C SER A 33 -3.21 -0.34 4.39
N GLN A 34 -3.07 -0.34 5.72
CA GLN A 34 -4.08 -0.89 6.60
C GLN A 34 -5.15 0.15 6.87
N LYS A 35 -6.34 -0.15 6.34
CA LYS A 35 -7.56 0.60 6.58
C LYS A 35 -7.75 0.67 8.10
N PRO A 36 -7.89 1.86 8.70
CA PRO A 36 -8.08 1.98 10.13
C PRO A 36 -9.42 1.34 10.48
N ASN A 37 -9.40 0.09 10.92
CA ASN A 37 -10.57 -0.57 11.45
C ASN A 37 -10.70 -0.04 12.88
N TYR A 38 -11.50 1.01 13.07
CA TYR A 38 -11.66 1.83 14.28
C TYR A 38 -12.19 1.05 15.52
N GLY A 39 -11.53 -0.05 15.90
CA GLY A 39 -12.00 -0.98 16.94
C GLY A 39 -13.00 -2.04 16.45
N PHE A 40 -13.30 -2.05 15.15
CA PHE A 40 -14.17 -3.06 14.54
C PHE A 40 -13.38 -4.32 14.15
N GLY A 41 -14.02 -5.49 14.24
CA GLY A 41 -13.39 -6.78 13.93
C GLY A 41 -12.89 -6.90 12.48
N PRO A 42 -12.07 -7.92 12.16
CA PRO A 42 -11.41 -8.08 10.85
C PRO A 42 -12.40 -8.29 9.68
N GLU A 43 -13.67 -8.54 9.96
CA GLU A 43 -14.75 -8.61 8.98
C GLU A 43 -15.20 -7.23 8.47
N TRP A 44 -14.84 -6.16 9.17
CA TRP A 44 -15.18 -4.79 8.80
C TRP A 44 -14.08 -4.15 7.95
N GLU A 45 -14.52 -3.42 6.94
CA GLU A 45 -13.66 -2.59 6.11
C GLU A 45 -14.14 -1.15 6.23
N CYS A 46 -13.28 -0.25 6.74
CA CYS A 46 -13.58 1.16 6.91
C CYS A 46 -12.95 1.99 5.79
N LEU A 47 -13.79 2.75 5.07
CA LEU A 47 -13.34 3.69 4.05
C LEU A 47 -13.20 5.10 4.66
N PRO A 48 -12.03 5.73 4.51
CA PRO A 48 -11.86 7.13 4.93
C PRO A 48 -12.72 8.04 4.04
N MET A 49 -13.47 8.94 4.67
CA MET A 49 -14.31 9.93 4.01
C MET A 49 -13.65 11.31 4.13
N GLN A 50 -13.72 12.15 3.09
CA GLN A 50 -13.17 13.52 3.13
C GLN A 50 -13.86 14.41 4.18
N LYS A 51 -15.08 14.07 4.59
CA LYS A 51 -15.85 14.81 5.58
C LYS A 51 -16.80 13.88 6.34
N GLY A 52 -16.78 13.94 7.67
CA GLY A 52 -17.61 13.12 8.55
C GLY A 52 -16.92 11.84 9.02
N ASP A 53 -17.67 11.00 9.72
CA ASP A 53 -17.17 9.74 10.26
C ASP A 53 -16.88 8.72 9.13
N PRO A 54 -15.83 7.89 9.27
CA PRO A 54 -15.47 6.87 8.30
C PRO A 54 -16.60 5.85 8.14
N ILE A 55 -16.91 5.46 6.90
CA ILE A 55 -17.93 4.45 6.64
C ILE A 55 -17.31 3.07 6.79
N CYS A 56 -17.78 2.29 7.75
CA CYS A 56 -17.39 0.89 7.95
C CYS A 56 -18.50 -0.03 7.46
N PHE A 57 -18.16 -1.00 6.61
CA PHE A 57 -19.10 -2.06 6.19
C PHE A 57 -18.50 -3.44 6.44
N LYS A 58 -19.37 -4.38 6.82
CA LYS A 58 -18.99 -5.79 6.96
C LYS A 58 -18.86 -6.40 5.58
N ARG A 59 -17.68 -6.90 5.23
CA ARG A 59 -17.50 -7.61 3.97
C ARG A 59 -18.31 -8.92 4.02
N PRO A 60 -19.04 -9.27 2.96
CA PRO A 60 -19.58 -10.61 2.84
C PRO A 60 -18.38 -11.57 2.94
N ALA A 61 -18.49 -12.61 3.76
CA ALA A 61 -17.48 -13.65 3.81
C ALA A 61 -17.33 -14.17 2.37
N THR A 62 -16.20 -13.90 1.73
CA THR A 62 -15.82 -14.58 0.50
C THR A 62 -15.67 -16.04 0.88
N LYS A 63 -16.74 -16.83 0.74
CA LYS A 63 -16.57 -18.28 0.62
C LYS A 63 -15.68 -18.45 -0.59
N THR A 64 -14.46 -18.88 -0.34
CA THR A 64 -13.51 -19.35 -1.35
C THR A 64 -14.27 -20.13 -2.41
N GLU A 65 -14.14 -19.65 -3.65
CA GLU A 65 -14.43 -20.31 -4.91
C GLU A 65 -14.44 -21.86 -4.81
N SER A 66 -15.59 -22.44 -4.49
CA SER A 66 -15.80 -23.91 -4.44
C SER A 66 -17.28 -24.31 -4.50
N GLN A 67 -18.20 -23.42 -4.89
CA GLN A 67 -19.64 -23.72 -5.01
C GLN A 67 -20.27 -23.05 -6.26
N ILE A 68 -19.58 -23.10 -7.41
CA ILE A 68 -20.18 -22.89 -8.75
C ILE A 68 -19.79 -24.11 -9.58
N SER A 69 -20.40 -25.25 -9.28
CA SER A 69 -20.52 -26.42 -10.16
C SER A 69 -21.44 -27.42 -9.47
N ASN A 70 -22.74 -27.15 -9.50
CA ASN A 70 -23.78 -28.17 -9.48
C ASN A 70 -24.69 -27.91 -10.67
#